data_AF-A0A177MCJ1-F1
#
_entry.id   AF-A0A177MCJ1-F1
#
_cell.length_a   1.000
_cell.length_b   1.000
_cell.length_c   1.000
_cell.angle_alpha   90.00
_cell.angle_beta   90.00
_cell.angle_gamma   90.00
#
_symmetry.space_group_name_H-M   'P 1'
#
loop_
_entity.id
_entity.type
_entity.pdbx_description
1 polymer ?
#
loop_
_entity_poly.entity_id
_entity_poly.type
_entity_poly.pdbx_seq_one_letter_code
_entity_poly.pdbx_strand_id
1 'polypeptide(L)'
;MPTPETTKQERMHIRLDALSKQKLEKAASYSHKKLSEFVLAQSLAAAENIINEHEQITLSPADWTLFLDALENPPAKNAKLKQALALHKQSVVRD
;
A
#
# COMPACT_ATOMS: atom_id res chain seq x y z
N MET A 1 -18.37 23.75 -2.01
CA MET A 1 -18.55 23.45 -0.57
C MET A 1 -17.19 23.54 0.09
N PRO A 2 -17.02 24.24 1.23
CA PRO A 2 -15.74 24.25 1.92
C PRO A 2 -15.54 22.90 2.61
N THR A 3 -14.45 22.21 2.27
CA THR A 3 -14.03 20.99 2.96
C THR A 3 -13.70 21.32 4.41
N PRO A 4 -14.16 20.52 5.40
CA PRO A 4 -13.80 20.77 6.79
C PRO A 4 -12.28 20.71 6.93
N GLU A 5 -11.66 21.76 7.47
CA GLU A 5 -10.22 21.75 7.76
C GLU A 5 -9.94 20.64 8.78
N THR A 6 -9.31 19.55 8.33
CA THR A 6 -8.89 18.46 9.18
C THR A 6 -7.83 18.99 10.13
N THR A 7 -8.21 19.21 11.39
CA THR A 7 -7.27 19.67 12.41
C THR A 7 -6.22 18.58 12.63
N LYS A 8 -4.93 18.91 12.45
CA LYS A 8 -3.82 17.97 12.66
C LYS A 8 -3.60 17.74 14.16
N GLN A 9 -4.36 16.81 14.75
CA GLN A 9 -4.35 16.53 16.20
C GLN A 9 -3.38 15.41 16.60
N GLU A 10 -3.11 14.47 15.71
CA GLU A 10 -2.25 13.31 15.97
C GLU A 10 -0.76 13.69 16.03
N ARG A 11 -0.01 13.05 16.94
CA ARG A 11 1.41 13.32 17.19
C ARG A 11 2.26 12.07 17.02
N MET A 12 3.38 12.22 16.31
CA MET A 12 4.39 11.18 16.14
C MET A 12 5.64 11.54 16.96
N HIS A 13 5.99 10.69 17.93
CA HIS A 13 7.17 10.85 18.77
C HIS A 13 8.34 10.04 18.23
N ILE A 14 9.38 10.71 17.72
CA ILE A 14 10.58 10.07 17.17
C ILE A 14 11.81 10.49 17.98
N ARG A 15 12.63 9.51 18.36
CA ARG A 15 13.97 9.74 18.92
C ARG A 15 15.00 9.59 17.82
N LEU A 16 16.02 10.44 17.85
CA LEU A 16 17.12 10.44 16.88
C LEU A 16 18.39 10.97 17.56
N ASP A 17 19.54 10.51 17.08
CA ASP A 17 20.84 11.04 17.47
C ASP A 17 21.12 12.39 16.78
N ALA A 18 22.18 13.08 17.25
CA ALA A 18 22.53 14.41 16.76
C ALA A 18 22.92 14.42 15.27
N LEU A 19 23.61 13.39 14.79
CA LEU A 19 24.07 13.31 13.39
C LEU A 19 22.87 13.11 12.45
N SER A 20 21.95 12.23 12.83
CA SER A 20 20.68 12.01 12.12
C SER A 20 19.86 13.30 12.05
N LYS A 21 19.77 14.04 13.16
CA LYS A 21 19.04 15.32 13.20
C LYS A 21 19.65 16.34 12.25
N GLN A 22 20.97 16.53 12.30
CA GLN A 22 21.68 17.47 11.44
C GLN A 22 21.49 17.16 9.95
N LYS A 23 21.53 15.87 9.58
CA LYS A 23 21.29 15.44 8.20
C LYS A 23 19.88 15.79 7.72
N LEU A 24 18.86 15.51 8.54
CA LEU A 24 17.47 15.83 8.20
C LEU A 24 17.23 17.34 8.13
N GLU A 25 17.81 18.12 9.04
CA GLU A 25 17.72 19.59 9.01
C GLU A 25 18.36 20.18 7.75
N LYS A 26 19.52 19.67 7.36
CA LYS A 26 20.18 20.06 6.12
C LYS A 26 19.31 19.76 4.90
N ALA A 27 18.74 18.56 4.80
CA ALA A 27 17.86 18.19 3.69
C ALA A 27 16.56 19.02 3.67
N ALA A 28 15.97 19.30 4.84
CA ALA A 28 14.81 20.18 4.97
C ALA A 28 15.13 21.61 4.50
N SER A 29 16.32 22.12 4.85
CA SER A 29 16.77 23.45 4.40
C SER A 29 16.89 23.56 2.88
N TYR A 30 17.44 22.52 2.23
CA TYR A 30 17.53 22.46 0.75
C TYR A 30 16.17 22.35 0.08
N SER A 31 15.20 21.78 0.77
CA SER A 31 13.81 21.66 0.30
C SER A 31 12.94 22.86 0.66
N HIS A 32 13.51 23.90 1.31
CA HIS A 32 12.78 25.06 1.84
C HIS A 32 11.60 24.70 2.75
N LYS A 33 11.74 23.63 3.54
CA LYS A 33 10.70 23.13 4.46
C LYS A 33 11.18 23.16 5.90
N LYS A 34 10.23 23.23 6.84
CA LYS A 34 10.52 22.97 8.26
C LYS A 34 10.89 21.49 8.43
N LEU A 35 11.73 21.17 9.41
CA LEU A 35 12.16 19.80 9.69
C LEU A 35 10.98 18.83 9.83
N SER A 36 9.96 19.19 10.62
CA SER A 36 8.78 18.34 10.84
C SER A 36 7.96 18.10 9.57
N GLU A 37 7.85 19.12 8.71
CA GLU A 37 7.14 19.03 7.44
C GLU A 37 7.91 18.16 6.44
N PHE A 38 9.24 18.35 6.37
CA PHE A 38 10.12 17.54 5.54
C PHE A 38 10.03 16.06 5.95
N VAL A 39 10.21 15.76 7.24
CA VAL A 39 10.17 14.38 7.75
C VAL A 39 8.80 13.75 7.48
N LEU A 40 7.71 14.44 7.79
CA LEU A 40 6.36 13.91 7.55
C LEU A 40 6.13 13.61 6.06
N ALA A 41 6.50 14.54 5.17
CA ALA A 41 6.31 14.37 3.73
C ALA A 41 7.11 13.17 3.19
N GLN A 42 8.38 13.02 3.61
CA GLN A 42 9.21 11.89 3.17
C GLN A 42 8.72 10.56 3.76
N SER A 43 8.27 10.54 5.01
CA SER A 43 7.68 9.34 5.63
C SER A 43 6.39 8.91 4.94
N LEU A 44 5.52 9.86 4.58
CA LEU A 44 4.29 9.56 3.84
C LEU A 44 4.58 9.03 2.44
N ALA A 45 5.49 9.65 1.69
CA ALA A 45 5.89 9.17 0.38
C ALA A 45 6.46 7.74 0.42
N ALA A 46 7.29 7.44 1.43
CA ALA A 46 7.80 6.09 1.64
C ALA A 46 6.68 5.09 1.99
N ALA A 47 5.75 5.48 2.86
CA ALA A 47 4.61 4.65 3.22
C ALA A 47 3.70 4.36 2.02
N GLU A 48 3.38 5.37 1.21
CA GLU A 48 2.60 5.23 -0.02
C GLU A 48 3.24 4.25 -1.00
N ASN A 49 4.57 4.34 -1.20
CA ASN A 49 5.29 3.41 -2.05
C ASN A 49 5.15 1.96 -1.56
N ILE A 50 5.37 1.72 -0.26
CA ILE A 50 5.28 0.38 0.34
C ILE A 50 3.85 -0.17 0.23
N ILE A 51 2.84 0.67 0.50
CA ILE A 51 1.43 0.27 0.38
C ILE A 51 1.12 -0.10 -1.07
N ASN A 52 1.51 0.75 -2.03
CA ASN A 52 1.29 0.49 -3.45
C ASN A 52 1.97 -0.80 -3.92
N GLU A 53 3.20 -1.08 -3.46
CA GLU A 53 3.90 -2.33 -3.78
C GLU A 53 3.15 -3.59 -3.31
N HIS A 54 2.38 -3.51 -2.22
CA HIS A 54 1.67 -4.66 -1.64
C HIS A 54 0.21 -4.74 -2.09
N GLU A 55 -0.43 -3.61 -2.40
CA GLU A 55 -1.85 -3.55 -2.75
C GLU A 55 -2.11 -3.46 -4.24
N GLN A 56 -1.15 -3.01 -5.05
CA GLN A 56 -1.31 -2.87 -6.50
C GLN A 56 -0.63 -3.99 -7.26
N ILE A 57 -1.38 -4.64 -8.14
CA ILE A 57 -0.84 -5.60 -9.10
C ILE A 57 -0.63 -4.87 -10.42
N THR A 58 0.63 -4.66 -10.81
CA THR A 58 0.96 -4.14 -12.15
C THR A 58 1.16 -5.32 -13.10
N LEU A 59 0.29 -5.41 -14.11
CA LEU A 59 0.35 -6.45 -15.12
C LEU A 59 1.15 -5.98 -16.35
N SER A 60 1.90 -6.88 -16.98
CA SER A 60 2.48 -6.61 -18.29
C SER A 60 1.35 -6.48 -19.33
N PRO A 61 1.58 -5.87 -20.51
CA PRO A 61 0.54 -5.79 -21.54
C PRO A 61 -0.05 -7.16 -21.95
N ALA A 62 0.79 -8.20 -21.97
CA ALA A 62 0.35 -9.56 -22.26
C ALA A 62 -0.52 -10.13 -21.12
N ASP A 63 -0.09 -9.97 -19.87
CA ASP A 63 -0.85 -10.43 -18.71
C ASP A 63 -2.15 -9.65 -18.54
N TRP A 64 -2.17 -8.37 -18.89
CA TRP A 64 -3.37 -7.54 -18.89
C TRP A 64 -4.42 -8.07 -19.86
N THR A 65 -3.99 -8.48 -21.06
CA THR A 65 -4.89 -9.07 -22.07
C THR A 65 -5.46 -10.40 -21.57
N LEU A 66 -4.62 -11.26 -20.99
CA LEU A 66 -5.04 -12.53 -20.40
C LEU A 66 -5.99 -12.33 -19.21
N PHE A 67 -5.70 -11.34 -18.36
CA PHE A 67 -6.52 -11.00 -17.21
C PHE A 67 -7.91 -10.51 -17.65
N LEU A 68 -7.96 -9.61 -18.62
CA LEU A 68 -9.23 -9.09 -19.14
C LEU A 68 -10.05 -10.19 -19.82
N ASP A 69 -9.44 -11.03 -20.66
CA ASP A 69 -10.12 -12.17 -21.28
C ASP A 69 -10.66 -13.15 -20.23
N ALA A 70 -9.92 -13.41 -19.15
CA ALA A 70 -10.40 -14.27 -18.07
C ALA A 70 -11.59 -13.65 -17.28
N LEU A 71 -11.73 -12.33 -17.25
CA LEU A 71 -12.88 -11.65 -16.65
C LEU A 71 -14.11 -11.66 -17.58
N GLU A 72 -13.90 -11.43 -18.87
CA GLU A 72 -14.97 -11.39 -19.88
C GLU A 72 -15.46 -12.80 -20.25
N ASN A 73 -14.54 -13.76 -20.34
CA ASN A 73 -14.75 -15.15 -20.73
C ASN A 73 -14.24 -16.10 -19.63
N PRO A 74 -14.90 -16.16 -18.46
CA PRO A 74 -14.41 -16.93 -17.33
C PRO A 74 -14.31 -18.43 -17.66
N PRO A 75 -13.14 -19.07 -17.49
CA PRO A 75 -12.96 -20.46 -17.83
C PRO A 75 -13.73 -21.38 -16.88
N ALA A 76 -14.14 -22.54 -17.38
CA ALA A 76 -14.81 -23.55 -16.55
C ALA A 76 -13.87 -24.07 -15.45
N LYS A 77 -14.43 -24.32 -14.25
CA LYS A 77 -13.69 -24.89 -13.11
C LYS A 77 -13.05 -26.22 -13.51
N ASN A 78 -11.73 -26.33 -13.37
CA ASN A 78 -11.01 -27.56 -13.64
C ASN A 78 -11.26 -28.62 -12.54
N ALA A 79 -10.85 -29.86 -12.80
CA ALA A 79 -11.06 -30.97 -11.87
C ALA A 79 -10.42 -30.75 -10.49
N LYS A 80 -9.21 -30.16 -10.44
CA LYS A 80 -8.50 -29.87 -9.19
C LYS A 80 -9.23 -28.82 -8.35
N LEU A 81 -9.72 -27.74 -8.97
CA LEU A 81 -10.50 -26.70 -8.30
C LEU A 81 -11.83 -27.25 -7.78
N LYS A 82 -12.51 -28.10 -8.54
CA LYS A 82 -13.74 -28.78 -8.08
C LYS A 82 -13.48 -29.65 -6.84
N GLN A 83 -12.39 -30.42 -6.83
CA GLN A 83 -12.00 -31.24 -5.67
C GLN A 83 -11.64 -30.37 -4.45
N ALA A 84 -10.85 -29.31 -4.64
CA ALA A 84 -10.49 -28.38 -3.56
C ALA A 84 -11.73 -27.72 -2.93
N LEU A 85 -12.70 -27.30 -3.74
CA LEU A 85 -13.97 -26.75 -3.25
C LEU A 85 -14.81 -27.78 -2.47
N ALA A 86 -14.81 -29.05 -2.92
CA ALA A 86 -15.51 -30.12 -2.21
C ALA A 86 -14.87 -30.41 -0.83
N LEU A 87 -13.54 -30.44 -0.77
CA LEU A 87 -12.78 -30.58 0.48
C LEU A 87 -13.05 -29.41 1.43
N HIS A 88 -12.97 -28.16 0.93
CA HIS A 88 -13.23 -26.97 1.74
C HIS A 88 -14.64 -26.98 2.36
N LYS A 89 -15.66 -27.41 1.61
CA LYS A 89 -17.03 -27.56 2.13
C LYS A 89 -17.14 -28.59 3.26
N GLN A 90 -16.33 -29.64 3.23
CA GLN A 90 -16.30 -30.67 4.28
C GLN A 90 -15.50 -30.21 5.52
N SER A 91 -14.49 -29.35 5.34
CA SER A 91 -13.64 -28.88 6.43
C SER A 91 -14.14 -27.61 7.14
N VAL A 92 -14.90 -26.76 6.44
CA VAL A 92 -15.42 -25.49 6.99
C VAL A 92 -16.80 -25.66 7.64
N VAL A 93 -17.48 -26.79 7.42
CA VAL A 93 -18.62 -27.20 8.27
C VAL A 93 -18.07 -27.94 9.49
N ARG A 94 -17.42 -27.20 10.39
CA ARG A 94 -17.20 -27.62 11.76
C ARG A 94 -17.17 -26.40 12.68
N ASP A 95 -18.36 -25.83 12.86
CA ASP A 95 -18.77 -25.15 14.09
C ASP A 95 -19.94 -25.95 14.68
#